data_AF-A0A9N9FL97-F1
#
_entry.id   AF-A0A9N9FL97-F1
#
_cell.length_a   1.000
_cell.length_b   1.000
_cell.length_c   1.000
_cell.angle_alpha   90.00
_cell.angle_beta   90.00
_cell.angle_gamma   90.00
#
_symmetry.space_group_name_H-M   'P 1'
#
loop_
_entity.id
_entity.type
_entity.pdbx_description
1 polymer ?
#
loop_
_entity_poly.entity_id
_entity_poly.type
_entity_poly.pdbx_seq_one_letter_code
_entity_poly.pdbx_strand_id
1 'polypeptide(L)'
;DIETYNSRKTGEMPNAKYDEDKVFMICMTMHWKDDPELLKQICLIDVETAPESGWITIVCGFQTDLLKAFALYWKLLAPNIHIGFNDSQYDWQFIVEKANKLGVLKWMFNHMSFEPSSLEKIIK
;
A
#
# COMPACT_ATOMS: atom_id res chain seq x y z
N ASP A 1 -4.66 3.33 4.53
CA ASP A 1 -5.90 2.82 3.92
C ASP A 1 -5.64 2.48 2.47
N ILE A 2 -6.26 1.41 1.99
CA ILE A 2 -6.14 0.96 0.59
C ILE A 2 -7.51 0.91 -0.08
N GLU A 3 -7.55 1.18 -1.38
CA GLU A 3 -8.74 0.90 -2.17
C GLU A 3 -8.46 -0.24 -3.14
N THR A 4 -9.42 -1.16 -3.20
CA THR A 4 -9.34 -2.33 -4.05
C THR A 4 -10.61 -2.48 -4.89
N TYR A 5 -10.48 -3.12 -6.05
CA TYR A 5 -11.63 -3.40 -6.91
C TYR A 5 -11.60 -4.85 -7.39
N ASN A 6 -12.79 -5.40 -7.61
CA ASN A 6 -13.04 -6.72 -8.16
C ASN A 6 -13.53 -6.55 -9.60
N SER A 7 -12.75 -7.03 -10.57
CA SER A 7 -13.12 -6.98 -12.00
C SER A 7 -13.82 -8.24 -12.51
N ARG A 8 -14.00 -9.25 -11.66
CA ARG A 8 -14.66 -10.54 -11.95
C ARG A 8 -16.20 -10.43 -12.02
N LYS A 9 -16.77 -9.29 -11.61
CA LYS A 9 -18.23 -9.02 -11.61
C LYS A 9 -19.06 -10.01 -10.80
N THR A 10 -18.50 -10.53 -9.70
CA THR A 10 -19.17 -11.51 -8.84
C THR A 10 -20.06 -10.88 -7.77
N GLY A 11 -19.94 -9.57 -7.52
CA GLY A 11 -20.59 -8.89 -6.39
C GLY A 11 -19.92 -9.16 -5.03
N GLU A 12 -18.84 -9.95 -5.03
CA GLU A 12 -18.04 -10.24 -3.85
C GLU A 12 -17.01 -9.15 -3.57
N MET A 13 -16.61 -9.04 -2.31
CA MET A 13 -15.50 -8.17 -1.92
C MET A 13 -14.18 -8.59 -2.61
N PRO A 14 -13.31 -7.64 -2.97
CA PRO A 14 -12.02 -7.96 -3.57
C PRO A 14 -11.16 -8.83 -2.65
N ASN A 15 -10.53 -9.85 -3.23
CA ASN A 15 -9.67 -10.80 -2.54
C ASN A 15 -8.37 -11.01 -3.31
N ALA A 16 -7.24 -10.74 -2.66
CA ALA A 16 -5.92 -10.76 -3.29
C ALA A 16 -5.52 -12.11 -3.93
N LYS A 17 -6.19 -13.22 -3.54
CA LYS A 17 -6.03 -14.54 -4.15
C LYS A 17 -6.38 -14.58 -5.63
N TYR A 18 -7.22 -13.67 -6.12
CA TYR A 18 -7.57 -13.56 -7.54
C TYR A 18 -6.68 -12.53 -8.24
N ASP A 19 -6.25 -12.79 -9.47
CA ASP A 19 -5.37 -11.88 -10.22
C ASP A 19 -6.10 -10.62 -10.69
N GLU A 20 -7.40 -10.77 -10.92
CA GLU A 20 -8.34 -9.76 -11.37
C GLU A 20 -8.71 -8.73 -10.29
N ASP A 21 -8.55 -9.11 -9.02
CA ASP A 21 -8.83 -8.25 -7.88
C ASP A 21 -7.57 -7.46 -7.54
N LYS A 22 -7.67 -6.13 -7.57
CA LYS A 22 -6.50 -5.24 -7.56
C LYS A 22 -6.63 -4.13 -6.53
N VAL A 23 -5.53 -3.82 -5.86
CA VAL A 23 -5.30 -2.52 -5.21
C VAL A 23 -4.98 -1.50 -6.28
N PHE A 24 -5.66 -0.36 -6.23
CA PHE A 24 -5.54 0.73 -7.21
C PHE A 24 -5.25 2.08 -6.55
N MET A 25 -5.45 2.19 -5.22
CA MET A 25 -5.12 3.37 -4.44
C MET A 25 -4.53 2.98 -3.08
N ILE A 26 -3.54 3.73 -2.61
CA ILE A 26 -3.05 3.69 -1.22
C ILE A 26 -2.96 5.13 -0.72
N CYS A 27 -3.68 5.43 0.35
CA CYS A 27 -3.69 6.73 1.00
C CYS A 27 -2.97 6.64 2.34
N MET A 28 -2.09 7.63 2.58
CA MET A 28 -1.33 7.76 3.82
C MET A 28 -1.43 9.19 4.33
N THR A 29 -1.67 9.30 5.64
CA THR A 29 -1.59 10.56 6.37
C THR A 29 -0.54 10.44 7.45
N MET A 30 0.35 11.43 7.54
CA MET A 30 1.45 11.44 8.49
C MET A 30 1.21 12.55 9.51
N HIS A 31 1.45 12.23 10.77
CA HIS A 31 1.18 13.09 11.92
C HIS A 31 2.31 12.94 12.93
N TRP A 32 2.57 13.98 13.71
CA TRP A 32 3.30 13.81 14.97
C TRP A 32 2.34 13.25 16.01
N LYS A 33 2.80 12.31 16.84
CA LYS A 33 1.96 11.57 17.80
C LYS A 33 1.04 12.46 18.66
N ASP A 34 1.54 13.62 19.06
CA ASP A 34 0.87 14.53 19.99
C ASP A 34 0.45 15.87 19.32
N ASP A 35 0.49 15.94 17.99
CA ASP A 35 0.09 17.12 17.21
C ASP A 35 -1.20 16.84 16.45
N PRO A 36 -2.28 17.62 16.65
CA PRO A 36 -3.51 17.46 15.90
C PRO A 36 -3.36 17.91 14.43
N GLU A 37 -2.33 18.67 14.08
CA GLU A 37 -2.09 19.08 12.71
C GLU A 37 -1.41 17.98 11.89
N LEU A 38 -1.98 17.75 10.71
CA LEU A 38 -1.41 16.85 9.73
C LEU A 38 -0.06 17.36 9.24
N LEU A 39 0.95 16.50 9.22
CA LEU A 39 2.25 16.80 8.63
C LEU A 39 2.19 16.74 7.10
N LYS A 40 1.70 15.63 6.54
CA LYS A 40 1.62 15.39 5.09
C LYS A 40 0.54 14.37 4.74
N GLN A 41 -0.04 14.53 3.56
CA GLN A 41 -1.03 13.65 2.95
C GLN A 41 -0.53 13.18 1.57
N ILE A 42 -0.49 11.87 1.35
CA ILE A 42 -0.03 11.26 0.10
C ILE A 42 -1.07 10.26 -0.39
N CYS A 43 -1.43 10.37 -1.67
CA CYS A 43 -2.30 9.45 -2.38
C CYS A 43 -1.54 8.82 -3.55
N LEU A 44 -1.31 7.51 -3.50
CA LEU A 44 -0.71 6.73 -4.58
C LEU A 44 -1.83 6.09 -5.39
N ILE A 45 -1.86 6.28 -6.70
CA ILE A 45 -2.92 5.76 -7.59
C ILE A 45 -2.34 5.10 -8.83
N ASP A 46 -3.00 4.07 -9.37
CA ASP A 46 -2.58 3.45 -10.63
C ASP A 46 -3.19 4.12 -11.87
N VAL A 47 -4.33 4.79 -11.75
CA VAL A 47 -5.01 5.53 -12.82
C VAL A 47 -5.05 7.02 -12.49
N GLU A 48 -4.93 7.88 -13.51
CA GLU A 48 -5.02 9.33 -13.36
C GLU A 48 -6.38 9.75 -12.79
N THR A 49 -6.35 10.66 -11.81
CA THR A 49 -7.54 11.24 -11.18
C THR A 49 -7.34 12.73 -10.97
N ALA A 50 -8.44 13.45 -10.74
CA ALA A 50 -8.36 14.87 -10.40
C ALA A 50 -7.57 15.06 -9.08
N PRO A 51 -6.66 16.03 -9.02
CA PRO A 51 -5.93 16.31 -7.79
C PRO A 51 -6.87 16.87 -6.72
N GLU A 52 -6.64 16.47 -5.47
CA GLU A 52 -7.33 17.02 -4.30
C GLU A 52 -6.43 18.03 -3.59
N SER A 53 -7.02 19.13 -3.12
CA SER A 53 -6.25 20.19 -2.47
C SER A 53 -5.63 19.68 -1.17
N GLY A 54 -4.33 19.93 -0.97
CA GLY A 54 -3.58 19.50 0.21
C GLY A 54 -3.00 18.08 0.13
N TRP A 55 -3.37 17.31 -0.90
CA TRP A 55 -2.82 15.98 -1.14
C TRP A 55 -1.68 16.01 -2.16
N ILE A 56 -0.62 15.26 -1.87
CA ILE A 56 0.36 14.89 -2.89
C ILE A 56 -0.16 13.63 -3.58
N THR A 57 -0.69 13.78 -4.80
CA THR A 57 -1.16 12.65 -5.61
C THR A 57 -0.07 12.19 -6.57
N ILE A 58 0.21 10.88 -6.58
CA ILE A 58 1.24 10.27 -7.43
C ILE A 58 0.60 9.19 -8.29
N VAL A 59 0.64 9.41 -9.60
CA VAL A 59 0.16 8.45 -10.60
C VAL A 59 1.27 7.46 -10.93
N CYS A 60 1.09 6.19 -10.54
CA CYS A 60 2.04 5.11 -10.73
C CYS A 60 1.83 4.33 -12.03
N GLY A 61 0.65 4.42 -12.67
CA GLY A 61 0.31 3.76 -13.93
C GLY A 61 0.01 2.26 -13.82
N PHE A 62 0.64 1.55 -12.89
CA PHE A 62 0.44 0.12 -12.67
C PHE A 62 0.50 -0.25 -11.19
N GLN A 63 -0.25 -1.29 -10.81
CA GLN A 63 -0.30 -1.83 -9.44
C GLN A 63 1.08 -2.18 -8.87
N THR A 64 1.97 -2.79 -9.68
CA THR A 64 3.32 -3.14 -9.23
C THR A 64 4.13 -1.91 -8.82
N ASP A 65 4.00 -0.82 -9.58
CA ASP A 65 4.72 0.43 -9.30
C ASP A 65 4.07 1.20 -8.16
N LEU A 66 2.75 1.11 -8.00
CA LEU A 66 2.02 1.61 -6.83
C LEU A 66 2.52 0.94 -5.54
N LEU A 67 2.68 -0.39 -5.54
CA LEU A 67 3.21 -1.13 -4.39
C LEU A 67 4.69 -0.78 -4.09
N LYS A 68 5.51 -0.60 -5.14
CA LYS A 68 6.90 -0.16 -4.96
C LYS A 68 6.98 1.28 -4.45
N ALA A 69 6.15 2.17 -4.95
CA ALA A 69 6.07 3.55 -4.49
C ALA A 69 5.69 3.59 -3.00
N PHE A 70 4.71 2.79 -2.58
CA PHE A 70 4.37 2.63 -1.16
C PHE A 70 5.58 2.23 -0.32
N ALA A 71 6.33 1.20 -0.74
CA ALA A 71 7.52 0.75 -0.01
C ALA A 71 8.62 1.81 0.07
N LEU A 72 8.80 2.62 -0.98
CA LEU A 72 9.77 3.73 -0.98
C LEU A 72 9.33 4.88 -0.07
N TYR A 73 8.05 5.24 -0.07
CA TYR A 73 7.53 6.26 0.85
C TYR A 73 7.59 5.79 2.29
N TRP A 74 7.25 4.52 2.56
CA TRP A 74 7.40 3.93 3.88
C TRP A 74 8.86 4.01 4.36
N LYS A 75 9.84 3.68 3.49
CA LYS A 75 11.27 3.82 3.81
C LYS A 75 11.66 5.26 4.13
N LEU A 76 11.18 6.21 3.33
CA LEU A 76 11.49 7.63 3.49
C LEU A 76 10.90 8.20 4.79
N LEU A 77 9.66 7.81 5.11
CA LEU A 77 8.94 8.28 6.28
C LEU A 77 9.40 7.58 7.57
N ALA A 78 9.83 6.32 7.47
CA ALA A 78 10.28 5.47 8.57
C ALA A 78 9.37 5.57 9.82
N PRO A 79 8.05 5.30 9.68
CA PRO A 79 7.11 5.51 10.78
C PRO A 79 7.42 4.63 11.98
N ASN A 80 7.41 5.22 13.18
CA ASN A 80 7.54 4.46 14.43
C ASN A 80 6.25 3.71 14.78
N ILE A 81 5.10 4.27 14.41
CA ILE A 81 3.77 3.76 14.70
C ILE A 81 2.96 3.80 13.41
N HIS A 82 2.29 2.70 13.10
CA HIS A 82 1.30 2.62 12.03
C HIS A 82 -0.06 2.26 12.64
N ILE A 83 -1.08 3.03 12.27
CA ILE A 83 -2.46 2.83 12.71
C ILE A 83 -3.39 2.92 11.51
N GLY A 84 -4.48 2.16 11.57
CA GLY A 84 -5.55 2.21 10.60
C GLY A 84 -6.68 1.29 11.03
N PHE A 85 -7.78 1.34 10.29
CA PHE A 85 -8.98 0.57 10.60
C PHE A 85 -8.98 -0.69 9.76
N ASN A 86 -9.00 -1.86 10.42
CA ASN A 86 -8.99 -3.17 9.77
C ASN A 86 -7.70 -3.54 8.99
N ASP A 87 -6.63 -2.75 9.13
CA ASP A 87 -5.37 -2.95 8.41
C ASP A 87 -4.78 -4.36 8.56
N SER A 88 -4.86 -4.94 9.77
CA SER A 88 -4.26 -6.24 10.06
C SER A 88 -5.07 -7.42 9.51
N GLN A 89 -6.38 -7.23 9.28
CA GLN A 89 -7.27 -8.29 8.80
C GLN A 89 -7.62 -8.15 7.32
N TYR A 90 -7.46 -6.97 6.73
CA TYR A 90 -7.71 -6.73 5.31
C TYR A 90 -6.49 -6.15 4.59
N ASP A 91 -6.11 -4.90 4.87
CA ASP A 91 -5.16 -4.15 4.04
C ASP A 91 -3.83 -4.85 3.89
N TRP A 92 -3.16 -5.17 5.00
CA TRP A 92 -1.86 -5.85 4.96
C TRP A 92 -1.96 -7.24 4.37
N GLN A 93 -3.05 -7.98 4.65
CA GLN A 93 -3.25 -9.29 4.04
C GLN A 93 -3.36 -9.17 2.53
N PHE A 94 -4.11 -8.19 2.04
CA PHE A 94 -4.27 -7.93 0.61
C PHE A 94 -2.94 -7.51 -0.02
N ILE A 95 -2.24 -6.55 0.58
CA ILE A 95 -0.97 -6.03 0.08
C ILE A 95 0.12 -7.10 0.05
N VAL A 96 0.29 -7.87 1.12
CA VAL A 96 1.31 -8.93 1.20
C VAL A 96 1.04 -10.03 0.19
N GLU A 97 -0.20 -10.53 0.13
CA GLU A 97 -0.60 -11.56 -0.83
C GLU A 97 -0.39 -11.07 -2.27
N LYS A 98 -0.83 -9.85 -2.59
CA LYS A 98 -0.70 -9.26 -3.93
C LYS A 98 0.76 -9.03 -4.30
N ALA A 99 1.56 -8.47 -3.40
CA ALA A 99 2.99 -8.25 -3.59
C ALA A 99 3.73 -9.58 -3.81
N ASN A 100 3.33 -10.65 -3.13
CA ASN A 100 3.92 -11.97 -3.31
C ASN A 100 3.63 -12.52 -4.71
N LYS A 101 2.34 -12.49 -5.13
CA LYS A 101 1.91 -12.94 -6.46
C LYS A 101 2.57 -12.15 -7.59
N LEU A 102 2.81 -10.85 -7.39
CA LEU A 102 3.50 -9.98 -8.34
C LEU A 102 5.04 -10.07 -8.27
N GLY A 103 5.59 -10.89 -7.38
CA GLY A 103 7.05 -11.07 -7.24
C GLY A 103 7.79 -9.87 -6.65
N VAL A 104 7.10 -8.94 -5.99
CA VAL A 104 7.69 -7.72 -5.41
C VAL A 104 7.77 -7.74 -3.88
N LEU A 105 7.20 -8.73 -3.20
CA LEU A 105 7.17 -8.79 -1.73
C LEU A 105 8.55 -8.67 -1.09
N LYS A 106 9.53 -9.48 -1.54
CA LYS A 106 10.91 -9.41 -1.02
C LYS A 106 11.51 -8.01 -1.23
N TRP A 107 11.27 -7.42 -2.38
CA TRP A 107 11.80 -6.10 -2.71
C TRP A 107 11.19 -5.04 -1.78
N MET A 108 9.86 -5.06 -1.59
CA MET A 108 9.17 -4.15 -0.69
C MET A 108 9.66 -4.29 0.74
N PHE A 109 9.68 -5.52 1.28
CA PHE A 109 10.13 -5.80 2.64
C PHE A 109 11.54 -5.23 2.89
N ASN A 110 12.48 -5.48 1.98
CA ASN A 110 13.87 -5.03 2.10
C ASN A 110 14.04 -3.51 1.94
N HIS A 111 13.06 -2.79 1.38
CA HIS A 111 13.05 -1.34 1.36
C HIS A 111 12.40 -0.76 2.62
N MET A 112 11.38 -1.43 3.16
CA MET A 112 10.60 -0.95 4.30
C MET A 112 11.23 -1.29 5.65
N SER A 113 12.07 -2.32 5.70
CA SER A 113 12.70 -2.82 6.92
C SER A 113 14.15 -2.37 7.03
N PHE A 114 14.63 -2.22 8.27
CA PHE A 114 16.04 -1.88 8.55
C PHE A 114 16.99 -3.01 8.12
N GLU A 115 16.62 -4.25 8.46
CA GLU A 115 17.37 -5.44 8.08
C GLU A 115 16.71 -6.14 6.88
N PRO A 116 17.47 -6.46 5.81
CA PRO A 116 16.93 -7.23 4.71
C PRO A 116 16.68 -8.70 5.13
N SER A 117 15.73 -9.34 4.46
CA SER A 117 15.39 -10.75 4.68
C SER A 117 15.26 -11.53 3.37
N SER A 118 15.26 -12.86 3.48
CA SER A 118 14.97 -13.74 2.35
C SER A 118 13.46 -13.93 2.20
N LEU A 119 13.00 -14.24 0.99
CA LEU A 119 11.58 -14.46 0.75
C LEU A 119 11.03 -15.62 1.58
N GLU A 120 11.80 -16.69 1.79
CA GLU A 120 11.34 -17.82 2.60
C GLU A 120 11.12 -17.45 4.07
N LYS A 121 11.87 -16.47 4.59
CA LYS A 121 11.68 -15.96 5.96
C LYS A 121 10.52 -14.98 6.07
N ILE A 122 10.23 -14.23 5.01
CA ILE A 122 9.15 -13.23 4.99
C ILE A 122 7.77 -13.92 4.92
N ILE A 123 7.65 -15.03 4.21
CA ILE A 123 6.37 -15.75 4.01
C ILE A 123 6.04 -16.69 5.19
N LYS A 124 7.01 -17.01 6.05
CA LYS A 124 6.81 -17.87 7.22
C LYS A 124 6.08 -17.17 8.35
#